data_AF-A0A7K4RW11-F1
#
_entry.id   AF-A0A7K4RW11-F1
#
_cell.length_a   1.000
_cell.length_b   1.000
_cell.length_c   1.000
_cell.angle_alpha   90.00
_cell.angle_beta   90.00
_cell.angle_gamma   90.00
#
_symmetry.space_group_name_H-M   'P 1'
#
loop_
_entity.id
_entity.type
_entity.pdbx_description
1 polymer ?
#
loop_
_entity_poly.entity_id
_entity_poly.type
_entity_poly.pdbx_seq_one_letter_code
_entity_poly.pdbx_strand_id
1 'polypeptide(L)'
;MIAFQQKVLNLIKCFRRQWPLFSNSDRTTVCGADCMLMVLQLSMAEVNKQHHGDFTVSFSDVLETWKYLLHDKLGLSYENMKEPENYADLKKAYDAFLARSNMLDLIDICQKCSSLGLISEDESIAPVQLLEFISGLMNVQENNGSVLCTPTSVNRHGQQNVKVTILAKKWVCSYLSLLVNSKDDLALAHILNVPDRGLGREAFTTLKHTSQKKKMSIFLMATSFIRTVELGGRGCASSLFDPLKAYVKGLSNFVNFIDKLQEIIGEILNPRISGGRILSTLKMHLIKGRSNGDPFCQAVEEVVEDLDLKIKNIIDSEHELMTASTTGLSPARVISLAWFFCNVTVDNLSYMRYCFLSIGNITVALVLRRICGLSNLTNLGMLEVHCNFTVHTNPSKEKAPQSK
;
A
#
# COMPACT_ATOMS: atom_id res chain seq x y z
N MET A 1 -25.30 1.31 -7.12
CA MET A 1 -23.83 1.21 -7.05
C MET A 1 -23.22 1.73 -5.72
N ILE A 2 -23.63 2.92 -5.23
CA ILE A 2 -23.12 3.54 -3.97
C ILE A 2 -23.31 2.64 -2.73
N ALA A 3 -24.41 1.89 -2.66
CA ALA A 3 -24.72 1.05 -1.51
C ALA A 3 -23.69 -0.07 -1.25
N PHE A 4 -23.16 -0.74 -2.30
CA PHE A 4 -22.23 -1.85 -2.10
C PHE A 4 -20.81 -1.37 -1.78
N GLN A 5 -20.34 -0.33 -2.46
CA GLN A 5 -19.08 0.34 -2.08
C GLN A 5 -19.12 0.82 -0.62
N GLN A 6 -20.26 1.33 -0.18
CA GLN A 6 -20.47 1.71 1.21
C GLN A 6 -20.45 0.49 2.16
N LYS A 7 -21.03 -0.66 1.77
CA LYS A 7 -20.93 -1.91 2.54
C LYS A 7 -19.46 -2.36 2.70
N VAL A 8 -18.68 -2.39 1.61
CA VAL A 8 -17.24 -2.74 1.67
C VAL A 8 -16.46 -1.75 2.55
N LEU A 9 -16.77 -0.45 2.45
CA LEU A 9 -16.17 0.56 3.32
C LEU A 9 -16.53 0.36 4.80
N ASN A 10 -17.79 0.04 5.10
CA ASN A 10 -18.25 -0.26 6.46
C ASN A 10 -17.54 -1.50 7.01
N LEU A 11 -17.41 -2.54 6.20
CA LEU A 11 -16.64 -3.74 6.54
C LEU A 11 -15.20 -3.41 6.92
N ILE A 12 -14.50 -2.64 6.07
CA ILE A 12 -13.10 -2.24 6.34
C ILE A 12 -13.02 -1.37 7.61
N LYS A 13 -14.00 -0.50 7.86
CA LYS A 13 -14.07 0.28 9.10
C LYS A 13 -14.27 -0.64 10.31
N CYS A 14 -15.19 -1.60 10.25
CA CYS A 14 -15.41 -2.60 11.30
C CYS A 14 -14.13 -3.39 11.58
N PHE A 15 -13.52 -3.95 10.54
CA PHE A 15 -12.23 -4.63 10.63
C PHE A 15 -11.16 -3.78 11.30
N ARG A 16 -11.02 -2.51 10.89
CA ARG A 16 -10.02 -1.59 11.46
C ARG A 16 -10.27 -1.24 12.92
N ARG A 17 -11.53 -1.21 13.37
CA ARG A 17 -11.92 -1.03 14.79
C ARG A 17 -11.56 -2.27 15.60
N GLN A 18 -11.79 -3.45 15.02
CA GLN A 18 -11.57 -4.74 15.66
C GLN A 18 -10.17 -5.32 15.45
N TRP A 19 -9.24 -4.57 14.83
CA TRP A 19 -7.85 -5.00 14.60
C TRP A 19 -7.15 -5.59 15.84
N PRO A 20 -7.33 -5.04 17.07
CA PRO A 20 -6.73 -5.61 18.27
C PRO A 20 -7.14 -7.06 18.56
N LEU A 21 -8.31 -7.52 18.06
CA LEU A 21 -8.73 -8.92 18.18
C LEU A 21 -7.92 -9.86 17.29
N PHE A 22 -7.35 -9.35 16.20
CA PHE A 22 -6.67 -10.14 15.19
C PHE A 22 -5.15 -10.14 15.34
N SER A 23 -4.57 -9.09 15.93
CA SER A 23 -3.13 -8.95 16.06
C SER A 23 -2.72 -7.98 17.16
N ASN A 24 -1.64 -8.34 17.85
CA ASN A 24 -0.91 -7.44 18.75
C ASN A 24 0.04 -6.48 17.98
N SER A 25 0.16 -6.64 16.66
CA SER A 25 1.07 -5.87 15.80
C SER A 25 0.52 -4.50 15.44
N ASP A 26 1.44 -3.57 15.25
CA ASP A 26 1.19 -2.23 14.71
C ASP A 26 0.70 -2.30 13.27
N ARG A 27 -0.64 -2.19 13.14
CA ARG A 27 -1.39 -1.90 11.90
C ARG A 27 -1.21 -2.95 10.79
N THR A 28 -2.02 -2.88 9.75
CA THR A 28 -1.90 -3.72 8.54
C THR A 28 -2.37 -2.90 7.34
N THR A 29 -1.72 -3.06 6.20
CA THR A 29 -2.20 -2.49 4.94
C THR A 29 -3.35 -3.36 4.42
N VAL A 30 -4.41 -2.73 3.91
CA VAL A 30 -5.53 -3.40 3.24
C VAL A 30 -5.34 -3.26 1.73
N CYS A 31 -5.14 -4.37 1.04
CA CYS A 31 -4.92 -4.40 -0.40
C CYS A 31 -6.25 -4.37 -1.15
N GLY A 32 -6.47 -3.32 -1.95
CA GLY A 32 -7.54 -3.32 -2.96
C GLY A 32 -7.19 -4.21 -4.17
N ALA A 33 -8.13 -4.37 -5.10
CA ALA A 33 -8.00 -5.25 -6.26
C ALA A 33 -6.70 -5.04 -7.07
N ASP A 34 -6.35 -3.79 -7.38
CA ASP A 34 -5.12 -3.47 -8.13
C ASP A 34 -3.84 -3.93 -7.39
N CYS A 35 -3.84 -3.77 -6.07
CA CYS A 35 -2.73 -4.21 -5.23
C CYS A 35 -2.65 -5.73 -5.18
N MET A 36 -3.79 -6.40 -5.01
CA MET A 36 -3.88 -7.87 -5.02
C MET A 36 -3.35 -8.44 -6.34
N LEU A 37 -3.77 -7.90 -7.49
CA LEU A 37 -3.32 -8.32 -8.82
C LEU A 37 -1.81 -8.12 -9.00
N MET A 38 -1.27 -7.00 -8.51
CA MET A 38 0.16 -6.72 -8.58
C MET A 38 0.97 -7.66 -7.67
N VAL A 39 0.49 -7.97 -6.46
CA VAL A 39 1.11 -8.97 -5.58
C VAL A 39 1.09 -10.35 -6.22
N LEU A 40 -0.01 -10.71 -6.88
CA LEU A 40 -0.11 -11.96 -7.66
C LEU A 40 0.94 -11.99 -8.78
N GLN A 41 1.03 -10.95 -9.59
CA GLN A 41 2.01 -10.87 -10.68
C GLN A 41 3.45 -11.01 -10.16
N LEU A 42 3.78 -10.35 -9.05
CA LEU A 42 5.11 -10.46 -8.42
C LEU A 42 5.38 -11.88 -7.88
N SER A 43 4.36 -12.53 -7.33
CA SER A 43 4.44 -13.89 -6.82
C SER A 43 4.63 -14.90 -7.96
N MET A 44 3.91 -14.72 -9.06
CA MET A 44 4.08 -15.50 -10.29
C MET A 44 5.48 -15.35 -10.85
N ALA A 45 6.00 -14.13 -10.94
CA ALA A 45 7.36 -13.90 -11.42
C ALA A 45 8.41 -14.57 -10.52
N GLU A 46 8.22 -14.56 -9.20
CA GLU A 46 9.11 -15.21 -8.24
C GLU A 46 9.09 -16.74 -8.36
N VAL A 47 7.91 -17.34 -8.52
CA VAL A 47 7.75 -18.78 -8.73
C VAL A 47 8.28 -19.20 -10.11
N ASN A 48 8.00 -18.41 -11.14
CA ASN A 48 8.54 -18.66 -12.48
C ASN A 48 10.07 -18.63 -12.49
N LYS A 49 10.68 -17.72 -11.71
CA LYS A 49 12.14 -17.69 -11.58
C LYS A 49 12.70 -18.96 -10.94
N GLN A 50 11.97 -19.56 -10.00
CA GLN A 50 12.39 -20.79 -9.33
C GLN A 50 12.29 -22.02 -10.24
N HIS A 51 11.24 -22.11 -11.05
CA HIS A 51 10.98 -23.28 -11.90
C HIS A 51 11.60 -23.17 -13.30
N HIS A 52 11.56 -21.99 -13.91
CA HIS A 52 11.98 -21.76 -15.31
C HIS A 52 13.24 -20.91 -15.45
N GLY A 53 13.76 -20.35 -14.35
CA GLY A 53 15.01 -19.59 -14.37
C GLY A 53 14.88 -18.15 -14.85
N ASP A 54 13.68 -17.65 -15.15
CA ASP A 54 13.42 -16.24 -15.48
C ASP A 54 12.13 -15.70 -14.83
N PHE A 55 11.96 -14.37 -14.85
CA PHE A 55 10.81 -13.69 -14.22
C PHE A 55 9.64 -13.45 -15.18
N THR A 56 9.69 -14.01 -16.40
CA THR A 56 8.76 -13.69 -17.47
C THR A 56 7.45 -14.41 -17.26
N VAL A 57 6.35 -13.66 -17.19
CA VAL A 57 4.99 -14.21 -17.06
C VAL A 57 4.11 -13.46 -18.06
N SER A 58 3.31 -14.18 -18.85
CA SER A 58 2.39 -13.54 -19.78
C SER A 58 1.22 -12.89 -19.03
N PHE A 59 0.71 -11.78 -19.55
CA PHE A 59 -0.44 -11.13 -18.94
C PHE A 59 -1.70 -12.02 -18.95
N SER A 60 -1.84 -12.88 -19.98
CA SER A 60 -2.94 -13.86 -20.06
C SER A 60 -2.90 -14.82 -18.88
N ASP A 61 -1.73 -15.39 -18.59
CA ASP A 61 -1.56 -16.33 -17.46
C ASP A 61 -1.85 -15.64 -16.12
N VAL A 62 -1.45 -14.37 -15.97
CA VAL A 62 -1.76 -13.58 -14.77
C VAL A 62 -3.27 -13.43 -14.58
N LEU A 63 -4.02 -13.13 -15.64
CA LEU A 63 -5.47 -12.97 -15.57
C LEU A 63 -6.21 -14.29 -15.32
N GLU A 64 -5.78 -15.38 -15.95
CA GLU A 64 -6.34 -16.72 -15.71
C GLU A 64 -6.10 -17.15 -14.27
N THR A 65 -4.87 -16.96 -13.78
CA THR A 65 -4.50 -17.24 -12.39
C THR A 65 -5.24 -16.33 -11.43
N TRP A 66 -5.43 -15.05 -11.76
CA TRP A 66 -6.21 -14.11 -10.96
C TRP A 66 -7.64 -14.60 -10.76
N LYS A 67 -8.30 -15.00 -11.85
CA LYS A 67 -9.64 -15.58 -11.80
C LYS A 67 -9.67 -16.82 -10.91
N TYR A 68 -8.72 -17.73 -11.09
CA TYR A 68 -8.63 -18.97 -10.30
C TYR A 68 -8.38 -18.69 -8.80
N LEU A 69 -7.44 -17.80 -8.47
CA LEU A 69 -7.11 -17.40 -7.10
C LEU A 69 -8.32 -16.81 -6.38
N LEU A 70 -9.10 -15.96 -7.04
CA LEU A 70 -10.31 -15.39 -6.42
C LEU A 70 -11.34 -16.48 -6.11
N HIS A 71 -11.55 -17.44 -7.02
CA HIS A 71 -12.51 -18.54 -6.79
C HIS A 71 -12.05 -19.44 -5.64
N ASP A 72 -10.77 -19.82 -5.62
CA ASP A 72 -10.17 -20.61 -4.55
C ASP A 72 -10.29 -19.92 -3.19
N LYS A 73 -9.85 -18.66 -3.09
CA LYS A 73 -9.92 -17.92 -1.83
C LYS A 73 -11.37 -17.68 -1.37
N LEU A 74 -12.33 -17.57 -2.27
CA LEU A 74 -13.75 -17.38 -1.94
C LEU A 74 -14.52 -18.69 -1.68
N GLY A 75 -13.89 -19.85 -1.90
CA GLY A 75 -14.56 -21.16 -1.80
C GLY A 75 -15.65 -21.35 -2.86
N LEU A 76 -15.50 -20.75 -4.04
CA LEU A 76 -16.44 -20.86 -5.16
C LEU A 76 -16.11 -22.06 -6.05
N SER A 77 -17.12 -22.55 -6.80
CA SER A 77 -16.95 -23.66 -7.76
C SER A 77 -15.98 -23.29 -8.89
N TYR A 78 -15.15 -24.26 -9.30
CA TYR A 78 -14.18 -24.12 -10.41
C TYR A 78 -14.77 -24.49 -11.77
N GLU A 79 -16.09 -24.57 -11.93
CA GLU A 79 -16.72 -25.02 -13.16
C GLU A 79 -16.12 -24.31 -14.40
N ASN A 80 -15.47 -25.12 -15.25
CA ASN A 80 -14.77 -24.72 -16.48
C ASN A 80 -13.43 -23.96 -16.30
N MET A 81 -12.76 -24.07 -15.14
CA MET A 81 -11.41 -23.52 -14.95
C MET A 81 -10.37 -24.62 -14.91
N LYS A 82 -9.24 -24.38 -15.60
CA LYS A 82 -8.04 -25.19 -15.48
C LYS A 82 -7.19 -24.63 -14.34
N GLU A 83 -6.68 -25.51 -13.48
CA GLU A 83 -5.72 -25.11 -12.44
C GLU A 83 -4.43 -24.55 -13.09
N PRO A 84 -3.97 -23.35 -12.66
CA PRO A 84 -2.72 -22.78 -13.15
C PRO A 84 -1.50 -23.65 -12.83
N GLU A 85 -0.46 -23.54 -13.65
CA GLU A 85 0.79 -24.27 -13.41
C GLU A 85 1.45 -23.79 -12.10
N ASN A 86 1.97 -24.74 -11.31
CA ASN A 86 2.63 -24.48 -10.03
C ASN A 86 1.76 -23.66 -9.04
N TYR A 87 0.42 -23.80 -9.12
CA TYR A 87 -0.52 -23.00 -8.33
C TYR A 87 -0.29 -23.08 -6.82
N ALA A 88 0.05 -24.25 -6.28
CA ALA A 88 0.34 -24.41 -4.86
C ALA A 88 1.52 -23.54 -4.38
N ASP A 89 2.62 -23.52 -5.14
CA ASP A 89 3.79 -22.68 -4.85
C ASP A 89 3.47 -21.20 -5.01
N LEU A 90 2.67 -20.87 -6.03
CA LEU A 90 2.19 -19.52 -6.30
C LEU A 90 1.32 -18.97 -5.16
N LYS A 91 0.33 -19.74 -4.72
CA LYS A 91 -0.54 -19.37 -3.60
C LYS A 91 0.29 -19.17 -2.33
N LYS A 92 1.23 -20.07 -2.07
CA LYS A 92 2.19 -19.94 -0.95
C LYS A 92 3.06 -18.69 -1.08
N ALA A 93 3.55 -18.36 -2.28
CA ALA A 93 4.35 -17.16 -2.52
C ALA A 93 3.54 -15.86 -2.33
N TYR A 94 2.28 -15.85 -2.78
CA TYR A 94 1.33 -14.76 -2.59
C TYR A 94 1.03 -14.52 -1.11
N ASP A 95 0.64 -15.56 -0.37
CA ASP A 95 0.35 -15.47 1.06
C ASP A 95 1.60 -15.06 1.86
N ALA A 96 2.77 -15.60 1.49
CA ALA A 96 4.05 -15.21 2.11
C ALA A 96 4.40 -13.74 1.82
N PHE A 97 4.04 -13.20 0.65
CA PHE A 97 4.20 -11.80 0.33
C PHE A 97 3.36 -10.93 1.24
N LEU A 98 2.06 -11.20 1.32
CA LEU A 98 1.14 -10.45 2.16
C LEU A 98 1.59 -10.46 3.63
N ALA A 99 1.95 -11.64 4.14
CA ALA A 99 2.42 -11.80 5.52
C ALA A 99 3.71 -11.03 5.81
N ARG A 100 4.73 -11.10 4.93
CA ARG A 100 5.99 -10.35 5.14
C ARG A 100 5.76 -8.85 5.11
N SER A 101 4.84 -8.40 4.24
CA SER A 101 4.57 -7.00 4.01
C SER A 101 3.52 -6.42 4.95
N ASN A 102 3.03 -7.22 5.91
CA ASN A 102 2.00 -6.84 6.86
C ASN A 102 0.75 -6.29 6.13
N MET A 103 0.32 -7.06 5.13
CA MET A 103 -0.79 -6.77 4.24
C MET A 103 -1.87 -7.85 4.41
N LEU A 104 -3.12 -7.45 4.17
CA LEU A 104 -4.26 -8.34 4.03
C LEU A 104 -5.04 -7.95 2.79
N ASP A 105 -5.52 -8.91 2.05
CA ASP A 105 -6.41 -8.63 0.93
C ASP A 105 -7.87 -8.48 1.36
N LEU A 106 -8.72 -8.04 0.43
CA LEU A 106 -10.14 -7.83 0.71
C LEU A 106 -10.85 -9.12 1.13
N ILE A 107 -10.41 -10.28 0.62
CA ILE A 107 -11.01 -11.57 0.92
C ILE A 107 -10.63 -11.98 2.35
N ASP A 108 -9.36 -11.82 2.74
CA ASP A 108 -8.89 -12.09 4.10
C ASP A 108 -9.67 -11.28 5.14
N ILE A 109 -10.00 -10.02 4.83
CA ILE A 109 -10.78 -9.15 5.70
C ILE A 109 -12.22 -9.65 5.85
N CYS A 110 -12.87 -10.00 4.74
CA CYS A 110 -14.22 -10.54 4.76
C CYS A 110 -14.26 -11.82 5.60
N GLN A 111 -13.36 -12.76 5.34
CA GLN A 111 -13.27 -14.03 6.07
C GLN A 111 -13.05 -13.82 7.57
N LYS A 112 -12.10 -12.96 7.94
CA LYS A 112 -11.81 -12.63 9.35
C LYS A 112 -13.01 -12.02 10.05
N CYS A 113 -13.68 -11.06 9.43
CA CYS A 113 -14.87 -10.43 10.00
C CYS A 113 -16.06 -11.39 10.10
N SER A 114 -16.29 -12.22 9.09
CA SER A 114 -17.33 -13.26 9.12
C SER A 114 -17.05 -14.33 10.19
N SER A 115 -15.80 -14.79 10.33
CA SER A 115 -15.44 -15.83 11.32
C SER A 115 -15.68 -15.42 12.76
N LEU A 116 -15.64 -14.11 13.05
CA LEU A 116 -15.87 -13.56 14.39
C LEU A 116 -17.28 -13.01 14.57
N GLY A 117 -18.19 -13.20 13.59
CA GLY A 117 -19.56 -12.68 13.66
C GLY A 117 -19.63 -11.16 13.79
N LEU A 118 -18.63 -10.43 13.28
CA LEU A 118 -18.51 -8.97 13.45
C LEU A 118 -19.41 -8.16 12.50
N ILE A 119 -20.14 -8.84 11.62
CA ILE A 119 -20.98 -8.25 10.58
C ILE A 119 -22.40 -8.76 10.80
N SER A 120 -23.39 -7.86 10.80
CA SER A 120 -24.80 -8.26 10.81
C SER A 120 -25.19 -8.92 9.49
N GLU A 121 -26.27 -9.71 9.48
CA GLU A 121 -26.73 -10.40 8.26
C GLU A 121 -26.99 -9.40 7.11
N ASP A 122 -27.52 -8.21 7.42
CA ASP A 122 -27.78 -7.14 6.44
C ASP A 122 -26.51 -6.50 5.84
N GLU A 123 -25.40 -6.49 6.59
CA GLU A 123 -24.10 -5.98 6.15
C GLU A 123 -23.19 -7.08 5.57
N SER A 124 -23.61 -8.34 5.64
CA SER A 124 -22.85 -9.46 5.10
C SER A 124 -22.71 -9.35 3.58
N ILE A 125 -21.53 -9.72 3.08
CA ILE A 125 -21.20 -9.70 1.65
C ILE A 125 -21.11 -11.15 1.19
N ALA A 126 -21.97 -11.53 0.24
CA ALA A 126 -21.91 -12.86 -0.35
C ALA A 126 -20.62 -13.02 -1.18
N PRO A 127 -19.98 -14.21 -1.19
CA PRO A 127 -18.73 -14.44 -1.93
C PRO A 127 -18.81 -14.06 -3.42
N VAL A 128 -19.95 -14.32 -4.07
CA VAL A 128 -20.18 -13.96 -5.48
C VAL A 128 -20.20 -12.42 -5.68
N GLN A 129 -20.83 -11.67 -4.77
CA GLN A 129 -20.86 -10.20 -4.86
C GLN A 129 -19.46 -9.61 -4.67
N LEU A 130 -18.66 -10.19 -3.77
CA LEU A 130 -17.28 -9.77 -3.57
C LEU A 130 -16.42 -10.08 -4.79
N LEU A 131 -16.61 -11.25 -5.43
CA LEU A 131 -15.95 -11.61 -6.69
C LEU A 131 -16.26 -10.58 -7.78
N GLU A 132 -17.54 -10.26 -8.00
CA GLU A 132 -17.96 -9.29 -9.02
C GLU A 132 -17.37 -7.90 -8.76
N PHE A 133 -17.30 -7.49 -7.50
CA PHE A 133 -16.72 -6.22 -7.09
C PHE A 133 -15.21 -6.16 -7.33
N ILE A 134 -14.47 -7.19 -6.89
CA ILE A 134 -13.02 -7.26 -7.06
C ILE A 134 -12.65 -7.39 -8.56
N SER A 135 -13.47 -8.09 -9.34
CA SER A 135 -13.30 -8.26 -10.79
C SER A 135 -13.72 -7.02 -11.60
N GLY A 136 -14.33 -6.02 -10.96
CA GLY A 136 -14.83 -4.82 -11.63
C GLY A 136 -16.10 -5.02 -12.48
N LEU A 137 -16.78 -6.16 -12.37
CA LEU A 137 -17.98 -6.49 -13.15
C LEU A 137 -19.22 -5.70 -12.69
N MET A 138 -19.29 -5.28 -11.43
CA MET A 138 -20.39 -4.46 -10.91
C MET A 138 -20.52 -3.06 -11.57
N ASN A 139 -19.57 -2.67 -12.43
CA ASN A 139 -19.58 -1.38 -13.15
C ASN A 139 -20.18 -1.46 -14.56
N VAL A 140 -20.39 -2.66 -15.11
CA VAL A 140 -20.70 -2.84 -16.54
C VAL A 140 -22.20 -2.69 -16.83
N GLN A 141 -23.06 -2.88 -15.83
CA GLN A 141 -24.51 -3.04 -16.05
C GLN A 141 -25.29 -1.74 -16.30
N GLU A 142 -24.68 -0.55 -16.16
CA GLU A 142 -25.34 0.74 -16.41
C GLU A 142 -25.12 1.30 -17.82
N ASN A 143 -24.29 0.68 -18.68
CA ASN A 143 -23.98 1.22 -20.00
C ASN A 143 -24.69 0.54 -21.19
N ASN A 144 -25.80 -0.16 -20.94
CA ASN A 144 -26.61 -0.76 -22.02
C ASN A 144 -27.57 0.23 -22.71
N GLY A 145 -27.26 1.53 -22.66
CA GLY A 145 -28.03 2.58 -23.31
C GLY A 145 -27.23 3.48 -24.26
N SER A 146 -25.92 3.25 -24.46
CA SER A 146 -25.15 4.06 -25.41
C SER A 146 -24.60 3.20 -26.56
N VAL A 147 -25.08 3.57 -27.74
CA VAL A 147 -24.71 3.03 -29.05
C VAL A 147 -23.19 2.98 -29.20
N LEU A 148 -22.72 1.86 -29.75
CA LEU A 148 -21.41 1.59 -30.33
C LEU A 148 -20.74 2.87 -30.90
N CYS A 149 -19.88 3.52 -30.12
CA CYS A 149 -19.03 4.59 -30.63
C CYS A 149 -17.70 3.99 -31.13
N THR A 150 -17.55 4.00 -32.45
CA THR A 150 -16.28 3.84 -33.18
C THR A 150 -15.14 4.67 -32.58
N PRO A 151 -13.87 4.24 -32.74
CA PRO A 151 -12.72 4.87 -32.09
C PRO A 151 -12.40 6.22 -32.76
N THR A 152 -13.01 7.30 -32.28
CA THR A 152 -12.61 8.64 -32.67
C THR A 152 -11.40 9.06 -31.85
N SER A 153 -10.31 9.37 -32.55
CA SER A 153 -9.06 9.99 -32.09
C SER A 153 -9.20 10.86 -30.83
N VAL A 154 -8.91 10.27 -29.65
CA VAL A 154 -8.89 10.98 -28.36
C VAL A 154 -7.57 11.75 -28.22
N ASN A 155 -7.70 13.03 -27.86
CA ASN A 155 -6.65 14.02 -27.68
C ASN A 155 -5.48 13.48 -26.80
N ARG A 156 -4.33 13.16 -27.43
CA ARG A 156 -3.13 12.58 -26.76
C ARG A 156 -2.66 13.39 -25.54
N HIS A 157 -2.85 14.71 -25.55
CA HIS A 157 -2.38 15.60 -24.49
C HIS A 157 -3.16 15.42 -23.17
N GLY A 158 -4.47 15.19 -23.25
CA GLY A 158 -5.31 14.95 -22.06
C GLY A 158 -4.98 13.61 -21.38
N GLN A 159 -4.70 12.56 -22.14
CA GLN A 159 -4.33 11.26 -21.59
C GLN A 159 -2.95 11.27 -20.92
N GLN A 160 -2.01 12.05 -21.44
CA GLN A 160 -0.67 12.16 -20.85
C GLN A 160 -0.71 12.84 -19.48
N ASN A 161 -1.50 13.90 -19.33
CA ASN A 161 -1.68 14.57 -18.04
C ASN A 161 -2.32 13.64 -17.00
N VAL A 162 -3.35 12.86 -17.37
CA VAL A 162 -3.98 11.88 -16.47
C VAL A 162 -2.99 10.82 -15.99
N LYS A 163 -2.14 10.28 -16.88
CA LYS A 163 -1.09 9.30 -16.51
C LYS A 163 -0.10 9.88 -15.50
N VAL A 164 0.31 11.14 -15.69
CA VAL A 164 1.25 11.83 -14.79
C VAL A 164 0.61 12.07 -13.41
N THR A 165 -0.65 12.49 -13.35
CA THR A 165 -1.40 12.65 -12.08
C THR A 165 -1.57 11.33 -11.33
N ILE A 166 -1.88 10.24 -12.02
CA ILE A 166 -1.95 8.90 -11.42
C ILE A 166 -0.60 8.51 -10.82
N LEU A 167 0.51 8.77 -11.53
CA LEU A 167 1.86 8.46 -11.06
C LEU A 167 2.24 9.30 -9.84
N ALA A 168 1.97 10.60 -9.85
CA ALA A 168 2.20 11.49 -8.71
C ALA A 168 1.43 11.01 -7.48
N LYS A 169 0.14 10.70 -7.64
CA LYS A 169 -0.71 10.13 -6.58
C LYS A 169 -0.13 8.82 -6.05
N LYS A 170 0.29 7.92 -6.93
CA LYS A 170 0.91 6.63 -6.55
C LYS A 170 2.13 6.84 -5.67
N TRP A 171 3.03 7.77 -6.01
CA TRP A 171 4.24 8.03 -5.24
C TRP A 171 3.95 8.70 -3.90
N VAL A 172 3.11 9.75 -3.87
CA VAL A 172 2.71 10.42 -2.63
C VAL A 172 2.04 9.42 -1.67
N CYS A 173 1.07 8.65 -2.15
CA CYS A 173 0.41 7.62 -1.35
C CYS A 173 1.39 6.53 -0.89
N SER A 174 2.35 6.11 -1.72
CA SER A 174 3.34 5.10 -1.31
C SER A 174 4.25 5.60 -0.18
N TYR A 175 4.65 6.87 -0.18
CA TYR A 175 5.36 7.46 0.97
C TYR A 175 4.51 7.40 2.24
N LEU A 176 3.25 7.80 2.16
CA LEU A 176 2.35 7.79 3.31
C LEU A 176 2.06 6.35 3.79
N SER A 177 1.90 5.39 2.88
CA SER A 177 1.73 3.98 3.21
C SER A 177 2.93 3.43 3.97
N LEU A 178 4.16 3.74 3.54
CA LEU A 178 5.37 3.29 4.23
C LEU A 178 5.51 3.92 5.63
N LEU A 179 5.08 5.17 5.82
CA LEU A 179 5.04 5.81 7.14
C LEU A 179 4.06 5.11 8.10
N VAL A 180 2.91 4.66 7.57
CA VAL A 180 1.87 4.01 8.36
C VAL A 180 2.16 2.52 8.58
N ASN A 181 2.83 1.87 7.63
CA ASN A 181 3.24 0.47 7.67
C ASN A 181 4.68 0.33 7.16
N SER A 182 5.64 0.28 8.08
CA SER A 182 7.07 0.13 7.78
C SER A 182 7.46 -1.23 7.16
N LYS A 183 6.51 -2.16 7.09
CA LYS A 183 6.71 -3.46 6.43
C LYS A 183 6.19 -3.47 4.99
N ASP A 184 5.59 -2.39 4.49
CA ASP A 184 5.01 -2.31 3.16
C ASP A 184 6.09 -2.31 2.05
N ASP A 185 6.54 -3.50 1.65
CA ASP A 185 7.59 -3.68 0.64
C ASP A 185 7.16 -3.21 -0.76
N LEU A 186 5.86 -3.17 -1.03
CA LEU A 186 5.33 -2.67 -2.30
C LEU A 186 5.41 -1.14 -2.37
N ALA A 187 4.98 -0.46 -1.30
CA ALA A 187 5.13 0.98 -1.17
C ALA A 187 6.60 1.38 -1.28
N LEU A 188 7.50 0.64 -0.60
CA LEU A 188 8.94 0.84 -0.72
C LEU A 188 9.42 0.71 -2.16
N ALA A 189 9.01 -0.35 -2.87
CA ALA A 189 9.42 -0.58 -4.26
C ALA A 189 9.03 0.60 -5.19
N HIS A 190 7.92 1.28 -4.92
CA HIS A 190 7.52 2.47 -5.68
C HIS A 190 8.37 3.71 -5.40
N ILE A 191 8.96 3.84 -4.20
CA ILE A 191 9.57 5.11 -3.75
C ILE A 191 11.07 5.04 -3.48
N LEU A 192 11.68 3.84 -3.44
CA LEU A 192 13.08 3.64 -3.09
C LEU A 192 14.01 4.57 -3.89
N ASN A 193 13.77 4.69 -5.19
CA ASN A 193 14.54 5.56 -6.10
C ASN A 193 13.73 6.73 -6.68
N VAL A 194 12.72 7.19 -5.95
CA VAL A 194 11.91 8.37 -6.34
C VAL A 194 11.94 9.41 -5.22
N PRO A 195 12.47 10.63 -5.44
CA PRO A 195 13.35 11.02 -6.56
C PRO A 195 14.61 10.15 -6.65
N ASP A 196 15.35 10.27 -7.76
CA ASP A 196 16.53 9.46 -8.01
C ASP A 196 17.59 9.61 -6.90
N ARG A 197 18.06 8.48 -6.39
CA ARG A 197 19.06 8.33 -5.32
C ARG A 197 20.24 7.46 -5.76
N GLY A 198 20.28 7.04 -7.02
CA GLY A 198 21.23 6.02 -7.50
C GLY A 198 20.90 4.62 -6.97
N LEU A 199 19.67 4.39 -6.49
CA LEU A 199 19.19 3.09 -6.01
C LEU A 199 18.45 2.35 -7.14
N GLY A 200 19.18 2.04 -8.20
CA GLY A 200 18.66 1.31 -9.36
C GLY A 200 18.29 -0.14 -9.06
N ARG A 201 18.04 -0.91 -10.13
CA ARG A 201 17.63 -2.32 -10.04
C ARG A 201 18.58 -3.19 -9.20
N GLU A 202 19.89 -3.02 -9.37
CA GLU A 202 20.88 -3.79 -8.61
C GLU A 202 20.84 -3.51 -7.11
N ALA A 203 20.65 -2.24 -6.73
CA ALA A 203 20.49 -1.85 -5.33
C ALA A 203 19.23 -2.48 -4.73
N PHE A 204 18.10 -2.41 -5.45
CA PHE A 204 16.85 -3.03 -5.03
C PHE A 204 16.99 -4.55 -4.88
N THR A 205 17.55 -5.24 -5.87
CA THR A 205 17.75 -6.69 -5.85
C THR A 205 18.65 -7.12 -4.69
N THR A 206 19.76 -6.42 -4.50
CA THR A 206 20.70 -6.68 -3.39
C THR A 206 20.03 -6.49 -2.04
N LEU A 207 19.23 -5.42 -1.89
CA LEU A 207 18.49 -5.13 -0.67
C LEU A 207 17.38 -6.18 -0.43
N LYS A 208 16.63 -6.57 -1.46
CA LYS A 208 15.59 -7.62 -1.38
C LYS A 208 16.21 -8.96 -0.97
N HIS A 209 17.33 -9.38 -1.56
CA HIS A 209 17.98 -10.63 -1.17
C HIS A 209 18.50 -10.59 0.27
N THR A 210 19.09 -9.45 0.67
CA THR A 210 19.59 -9.28 2.04
C THR A 210 18.44 -9.31 3.06
N SER A 211 17.30 -8.68 2.75
CA SER A 211 16.13 -8.69 3.62
C SER A 211 15.52 -10.09 3.76
N GLN A 212 15.42 -10.84 2.66
CA GLN A 212 14.96 -12.23 2.65
C GLN A 212 15.87 -13.13 3.51
N LYS A 213 17.20 -13.01 3.36
CA LYS A 213 18.17 -13.78 4.16
C LYS A 213 18.04 -13.49 5.66
N LYS A 214 17.70 -12.26 6.04
CA LYS A 214 17.50 -11.84 7.43
C LYS A 214 16.05 -11.95 7.93
N LYS A 215 15.11 -12.40 7.08
CA LYS A 215 13.67 -12.47 7.37
C LYS A 215 13.09 -11.14 7.86
N MET A 216 13.48 -10.04 7.21
CA MET A 216 12.98 -8.67 7.50
C MET A 216 12.29 -8.10 6.26
N SER A 217 11.43 -7.09 6.46
CA SER A 217 10.97 -6.27 5.32
C SER A 217 12.16 -5.52 4.72
N ILE A 218 12.04 -5.15 3.45
CA ILE A 218 13.10 -4.48 2.69
C ILE A 218 13.43 -3.12 3.35
N PHE A 219 12.41 -2.40 3.85
CA PHE A 219 12.61 -1.13 4.53
C PHE A 219 13.34 -1.29 5.87
N LEU A 220 12.93 -2.24 6.71
CA LEU A 220 13.57 -2.49 7.99
C LEU A 220 15.03 -2.93 7.81
N MET A 221 15.32 -3.68 6.74
CA MET A 221 16.69 -4.02 6.37
C MET A 221 17.52 -2.77 6.00
N ALA A 222 16.96 -1.86 5.18
CA ALA A 222 17.63 -0.60 4.84
C ALA A 222 17.93 0.25 6.08
N THR A 223 16.94 0.44 6.95
CA THR A 223 17.10 1.20 8.19
C THR A 223 18.13 0.54 9.12
N SER A 224 18.04 -0.78 9.34
CA SER A 224 18.99 -1.51 10.18
C SER A 224 20.44 -1.37 9.66
N PHE A 225 20.62 -1.48 8.35
CA PHE A 225 21.92 -1.30 7.71
C PHE A 225 22.46 0.13 7.92
N ILE A 226 21.66 1.15 7.62
CA ILE A 226 22.08 2.55 7.76
C ILE A 226 22.40 2.91 9.21
N ARG A 227 21.57 2.50 10.18
CA ARG A 227 21.86 2.71 11.60
C ARG A 227 23.17 2.06 12.03
N THR A 228 23.49 0.88 11.50
CA THR A 228 24.76 0.21 11.79
C THR A 228 25.96 0.99 11.23
N VAL A 229 25.81 1.58 10.04
CA VAL A 229 26.84 2.44 9.42
C VAL A 229 27.03 3.73 10.22
N GLU A 230 25.94 4.39 10.63
CA GLU A 230 25.95 5.66 11.38
C GLU A 230 26.57 5.52 12.78
N LEU A 231 26.34 4.40 13.46
CA LEU A 231 26.93 4.10 14.77
C LEU A 231 28.43 3.75 14.70
N GLY A 232 29.08 3.99 13.56
CA GLY A 232 30.51 3.80 13.39
C GLY A 232 30.92 2.34 13.42
N GLY A 233 30.07 1.44 12.91
CA GLY A 233 30.14 -0.02 12.97
C GLY A 233 31.43 -0.69 12.46
N ARG A 234 32.55 -0.43 13.14
CA ARG A 234 33.80 -1.18 13.07
C ARG A 234 33.72 -2.50 13.87
N GLY A 235 32.72 -2.67 14.74
CA GLY A 235 32.62 -3.79 15.69
C GLY A 235 31.52 -4.83 15.41
N CYS A 236 30.57 -4.55 14.52
CA CYS A 236 29.74 -5.63 13.97
C CYS A 236 30.53 -6.17 12.79
N ALA A 237 30.72 -7.49 12.68
CA ALA A 237 31.45 -8.17 11.62
C ALA A 237 30.82 -7.95 10.22
N SER A 238 30.73 -6.70 9.79
CA SER A 238 30.38 -6.29 8.45
C SER A 238 31.59 -6.61 7.62
N SER A 239 31.56 -7.79 7.00
CA SER A 239 32.57 -8.18 6.03
C SER A 239 32.91 -6.97 5.16
N LEU A 240 34.19 -6.78 4.85
CA LEU A 240 34.63 -5.78 3.87
C LEU A 240 33.82 -5.87 2.55
N PHE A 241 33.13 -6.99 2.34
CA PHE A 241 32.28 -7.37 1.22
C PHE A 241 30.75 -7.28 1.47
N ASP A 242 30.25 -6.45 2.40
CA ASP A 242 28.79 -6.26 2.48
C ASP A 242 28.29 -5.61 1.17
N PRO A 243 27.46 -6.30 0.36
CA PRO A 243 27.03 -5.82 -0.94
C PRO A 243 26.27 -4.48 -0.88
N LEU A 244 25.69 -4.14 0.27
CA LEU A 244 24.96 -2.88 0.46
C LEU A 244 25.88 -1.66 0.63
N LYS A 245 27.18 -1.85 0.87
CA LYS A 245 28.15 -0.74 1.03
C LYS A 245 28.21 0.18 -0.19
N ALA A 246 28.02 -0.37 -1.39
CA ALA A 246 27.99 0.40 -2.63
C ALA A 246 26.82 1.42 -2.68
N TYR A 247 25.77 1.20 -1.88
CA TYR A 247 24.53 1.96 -1.93
C TYR A 247 24.30 2.84 -0.70
N VAL A 248 25.27 2.97 0.20
CA VAL A 248 25.16 3.72 1.47
C VAL A 248 24.62 5.12 1.26
N LYS A 249 25.18 5.89 0.32
CA LYS A 249 24.75 7.28 0.06
C LYS A 249 23.26 7.36 -0.30
N GLY A 250 22.80 6.51 -1.22
CA GLY A 250 21.40 6.48 -1.66
C GLY A 250 20.47 6.01 -0.55
N LEU A 251 20.86 4.97 0.18
CA LEU A 251 20.08 4.40 1.29
C LEU A 251 19.99 5.37 2.48
N SER A 252 21.08 6.06 2.85
CA SER A 252 21.07 7.11 3.86
C SER A 252 20.15 8.26 3.46
N ASN A 253 20.22 8.72 2.20
CA ASN A 253 19.31 9.75 1.70
C ASN A 253 17.83 9.33 1.80
N PHE A 254 17.53 8.06 1.55
CA PHE A 254 16.18 7.53 1.64
C PHE A 254 15.71 7.42 3.11
N VAL A 255 16.49 6.76 3.96
CA VAL A 255 16.17 6.54 5.38
C VAL A 255 16.01 7.87 6.11
N ASN A 256 16.96 8.80 5.95
CA ASN A 256 16.93 10.10 6.62
C ASN A 256 15.71 10.94 6.18
N PHE A 257 15.24 10.77 4.94
CA PHE A 257 14.03 11.43 4.50
C PHE A 257 12.78 10.86 5.17
N ILE A 258 12.67 9.54 5.30
CA ILE A 258 11.57 8.91 6.04
C ILE A 258 11.61 9.30 7.52
N ASP A 259 12.80 9.35 8.13
CA ASP A 259 12.98 9.80 9.51
C ASP A 259 12.46 11.22 9.73
N LYS A 260 12.76 12.15 8.80
CA LYS A 260 12.24 13.51 8.84
C LYS A 260 10.70 13.55 8.81
N LEU A 261 10.06 12.66 8.05
CA LEU A 261 8.61 12.57 8.03
C LEU A 261 8.07 11.98 9.34
N GLN A 262 8.76 10.99 9.92
CA GLN A 262 8.42 10.40 11.22
C GLN A 262 8.61 11.42 12.37
N GLU A 263 9.63 12.27 12.30
CA GLU A 263 9.88 13.37 13.23
C GLU A 263 8.69 14.36 13.22
N ILE A 264 8.17 14.72 12.05
CA ILE A 264 6.97 15.56 11.95
C ILE A 264 5.76 14.90 12.64
N ILE A 265 5.58 13.59 12.46
CA ILE A 265 4.53 12.82 13.14
C ILE A 265 4.77 12.82 14.65
N GLY A 266 6.03 12.73 15.09
CA GLY A 266 6.46 12.67 16.49
C GLY A 266 6.31 13.98 17.25
N GLU A 267 6.66 15.10 16.62
CA GLU A 267 6.78 16.40 17.29
C GLU A 267 5.50 17.25 17.24
N ILE A 268 4.72 17.14 16.16
CA ILE A 268 3.56 18.00 15.94
C ILE A 268 2.28 17.28 16.37
N LEU A 269 1.79 17.64 17.56
CA LEU A 269 0.58 17.05 18.14
C LEU A 269 -0.70 17.35 17.33
N ASN A 270 -0.75 18.50 16.64
CA ASN A 270 -1.93 18.88 15.86
C ASN A 270 -1.99 18.10 14.53
N PRO A 271 -3.04 17.29 14.28
CA PRO A 271 -3.16 16.44 13.08
C PRO A 271 -3.30 17.21 11.78
N ARG A 272 -3.91 18.40 11.82
CA ARG A 272 -4.05 19.27 10.64
C ARG A 272 -2.70 19.84 10.24
N ILE A 273 -1.96 20.36 11.23
CA ILE A 273 -0.65 20.99 11.00
C ILE A 273 0.40 19.94 10.60
N SER A 274 0.45 18.81 11.30
CA SER A 274 1.36 17.71 10.97
C SER A 274 1.07 17.12 9.59
N GLY A 275 -0.20 16.85 9.27
CA GLY A 275 -0.63 16.36 7.96
C GLY A 275 -0.22 17.30 6.83
N GLY A 276 -0.55 18.59 6.95
CA GLY A 276 -0.15 19.62 5.97
C GLY A 276 1.37 19.75 5.83
N ARG A 277 2.13 19.64 6.94
CA ARG A 277 3.60 19.70 6.93
C ARG A 277 4.24 18.47 6.30
N ILE A 278 3.67 17.28 6.51
CA ILE A 278 4.10 16.03 5.83
C ILE A 278 3.90 16.18 4.33
N LEU A 279 2.70 16.59 3.89
CA LEU A 279 2.40 16.78 2.48
C LEU A 279 3.29 17.84 1.82
N SER A 280 3.51 18.96 2.51
CA SER A 280 4.43 20.02 2.03
C SER A 280 5.88 19.52 1.93
N THR A 281 6.34 18.73 2.91
CA THR A 281 7.69 18.16 2.90
C THR A 281 7.85 17.14 1.78
N LEU A 282 6.83 16.31 1.53
CA LEU A 282 6.78 15.38 0.40
C LEU A 282 6.77 16.09 -0.95
N LYS A 283 5.94 17.13 -1.09
CA LYS A 283 5.89 17.97 -2.29
C LYS A 283 7.30 18.46 -2.62
N MET A 284 7.92 19.18 -1.68
CA MET A 284 9.23 19.79 -1.88
C MET A 284 10.30 18.75 -2.22
N HIS A 285 10.20 17.54 -1.69
CA HIS A 285 11.11 16.45 -1.99
C HIS A 285 10.94 15.88 -3.39
N LEU A 286 9.69 15.67 -3.83
CA LEU A 286 9.38 15.11 -5.15
C LEU A 286 9.66 16.08 -6.30
N ILE A 287 9.45 17.38 -6.09
CA ILE A 287 9.65 18.41 -7.12
C ILE A 287 11.08 18.97 -7.15
N LYS A 288 11.93 18.57 -6.19
CA LYS A 288 13.29 19.11 -6.06
C LYS A 288 14.08 18.94 -7.34
N GLY A 289 14.61 20.04 -7.88
CA GLY A 289 15.44 20.04 -9.08
C GLY A 289 14.67 19.98 -10.40
N ARG A 290 13.34 20.10 -10.37
CA ARG A 290 12.48 20.21 -11.56
C ARG A 290 12.11 21.66 -11.83
N SER A 291 11.80 21.97 -13.09
CA SER A 291 11.31 23.29 -13.51
C SER A 291 9.84 23.49 -13.15
N ASN A 292 9.42 24.73 -12.92
CA ASN A 292 8.03 25.08 -12.59
C ASN A 292 7.01 24.71 -13.70
N GLY A 293 7.45 24.51 -14.95
CA GLY A 293 6.61 24.06 -16.06
C GLY A 293 6.57 22.55 -16.27
N ASP A 294 7.18 21.75 -15.39
CA ASP A 294 7.12 20.28 -15.50
C ASP A 294 5.70 19.78 -15.15
N PRO A 295 5.00 19.07 -16.06
CA PRO A 295 3.67 18.52 -15.80
C PRO A 295 3.61 17.64 -14.55
N PHE A 296 4.74 17.01 -14.18
CA PHE A 296 4.82 16.23 -12.96
C PHE A 296 4.79 17.11 -11.70
N CYS A 297 5.40 18.30 -11.72
CA CYS A 297 5.34 19.24 -10.59
C CYS A 297 3.90 19.69 -10.34
N GLN A 298 3.18 20.05 -11.40
CA GLN A 298 1.77 20.43 -11.32
C GLN A 298 0.92 19.27 -10.79
N ALA A 299 1.12 18.06 -11.32
CA ALA A 299 0.41 16.87 -10.85
C ALA A 299 0.65 16.58 -9.36
N VAL A 300 1.87 16.76 -8.85
CA VAL A 300 2.17 16.61 -7.42
C VAL A 300 1.46 17.67 -6.59
N GLU A 301 1.40 18.91 -7.07
CA GLU A 301 0.67 20.00 -6.42
C GLU A 301 -0.82 19.69 -6.30
N GLU A 302 -1.47 19.34 -7.40
CA GLU A 302 -2.89 18.97 -7.43
C GLU A 302 -3.21 17.81 -6.48
N VAL A 303 -2.36 16.77 -6.47
CA VAL A 303 -2.52 15.63 -5.55
C VAL A 303 -2.37 16.05 -4.09
N VAL A 304 -1.38 16.88 -3.77
CA VAL A 304 -1.14 17.33 -2.40
C VAL A 304 -2.28 18.23 -1.92
N GLU A 305 -2.82 19.10 -2.77
CA GLU A 305 -3.98 19.93 -2.45
C GLU A 305 -5.25 19.11 -2.22
N ASP A 306 -5.54 18.12 -3.07
CA ASP A 306 -6.65 17.18 -2.88
C ASP A 306 -6.53 16.45 -1.54
N LEU A 307 -5.32 15.98 -1.20
CA LEU A 307 -5.07 15.30 0.08
C LEU A 307 -5.21 16.24 1.28
N ASP A 308 -4.74 17.49 1.17
CA ASP A 308 -4.87 18.49 2.24
C ASP A 308 -6.35 18.87 2.49
N LEU A 309 -7.14 18.99 1.42
CA LEU A 309 -8.60 19.16 1.52
C LEU A 309 -9.26 17.97 2.19
N LYS A 310 -8.85 16.74 1.86
CA LYS A 310 -9.34 15.53 2.54
C LYS A 310 -8.98 15.53 4.02
N ILE A 311 -7.77 15.94 4.39
CA ILE A 311 -7.35 16.12 5.80
C ILE A 311 -8.30 17.09 6.51
N LYS A 312 -8.53 18.26 5.92
CA LYS A 312 -9.42 19.29 6.48
C LYS A 312 -10.82 18.74 6.69
N ASN A 313 -11.44 18.16 5.66
CA ASN A 313 -12.79 17.61 5.73
C ASN A 313 -12.91 16.50 6.79
N ILE A 314 -11.88 15.65 6.93
CA ILE A 314 -11.86 14.61 7.96
C ILE A 314 -11.86 15.23 9.36
N ILE A 315 -10.98 16.21 9.60
CA ILE A 315 -10.84 16.84 10.92
C ILE A 315 -12.06 17.71 11.26
N ASP A 316 -12.59 18.44 10.30
CA ASP A 316 -13.78 19.27 10.49
C ASP A 316 -15.00 18.38 10.80
N SER A 317 -15.15 17.23 10.13
CA SER A 317 -16.19 16.24 10.46
C SER A 317 -16.06 15.67 11.88
N GLU A 318 -14.84 15.58 12.42
CA GLU A 318 -14.60 15.15 13.81
C GLU A 318 -14.91 16.26 14.82
N HIS A 319 -14.63 17.52 14.47
CA HIS A 319 -14.91 18.67 15.32
C HIS A 319 -16.41 18.99 15.39
N GLU A 320 -17.14 18.91 14.27
CA GLU A 320 -18.59 19.12 14.23
C GLU A 320 -19.33 18.11 15.13
N LEU A 321 -18.89 16.85 15.12
CA LEU A 321 -19.42 15.80 16.01
C LEU A 321 -19.18 16.13 17.50
N MET A 322 -18.04 16.74 17.84
CA MET A 322 -17.74 17.20 19.20
C MET A 322 -18.59 18.42 19.60
N THR A 323 -18.76 19.41 18.72
CA THR A 323 -19.53 20.64 19.02
C THR A 323 -21.04 20.43 19.06
N ALA A 324 -21.57 19.44 18.34
CA ALA A 324 -22.98 19.06 18.43
C ALA A 324 -23.33 18.41 19.78
N SER A 325 -22.34 17.90 20.51
CA SER A 325 -22.51 17.29 21.84
C SER A 325 -22.46 18.28 23.01
N THR A 326 -22.19 19.56 22.75
CA THR A 326 -22.15 20.62 23.79
C THR A 326 -23.49 21.34 23.93
N THR A 327 -24.51 20.63 24.43
CA THR A 327 -25.66 21.26 25.08
C THR A 327 -25.59 20.99 26.59
N GLY A 328 -24.83 21.86 27.27
CA GLY A 328 -25.03 22.21 28.67
C GLY A 328 -24.55 21.26 29.77
N LEU A 329 -23.23 21.12 29.98
CA LEU A 329 -22.63 20.95 31.32
C LEU A 329 -21.19 21.53 31.36
N SER A 330 -20.90 22.34 32.39
CA SER A 330 -19.67 23.14 32.63
C SER A 330 -18.60 22.35 33.43
N PRO A 331 -17.35 22.83 33.65
CA PRO A 331 -16.16 22.12 33.17
C PRO A 331 -15.18 21.78 34.30
N ALA A 332 -14.96 20.51 34.58
CA ALA A 332 -13.84 20.09 35.43
C ALA A 332 -13.22 18.79 34.90
N ARG A 333 -12.05 18.98 34.28
CA ARG A 333 -10.86 18.13 34.19
C ARG A 333 -11.07 16.61 34.28
N VAL A 334 -10.50 15.93 33.27
CA VAL A 334 -10.24 14.47 33.13
C VAL A 334 -11.20 13.68 32.21
N ILE A 335 -12.18 14.32 31.56
CA ILE A 335 -13.14 13.63 30.66
C ILE A 335 -12.59 13.32 29.24
N SER A 336 -11.43 13.85 28.85
CA SER A 336 -10.95 13.77 27.45
C SER A 336 -10.45 12.38 26.99
N LEU A 337 -9.89 11.54 27.87
CA LEU A 337 -9.39 10.21 27.46
C LEU A 337 -10.45 9.10 27.51
N ALA A 338 -11.47 9.23 28.37
CA ALA A 338 -12.55 8.26 28.45
C ALA A 338 -13.50 8.35 27.24
N TRP A 339 -13.68 9.55 26.67
CA TRP A 339 -14.48 9.76 25.45
C TRP A 339 -13.85 9.09 24.20
N PHE A 340 -12.52 9.01 24.12
CA PHE A 340 -11.80 8.37 23.01
C PHE A 340 -11.95 6.84 22.97
N PHE A 341 -12.33 6.21 24.09
CA PHE A 341 -12.59 4.76 24.16
C PHE A 341 -14.07 4.40 24.30
N CYS A 342 -14.95 5.28 24.80
CA CYS A 342 -16.37 4.96 25.03
C CYS A 342 -17.35 5.47 23.96
N ASN A 343 -16.99 6.43 23.09
CA ASN A 343 -17.79 6.75 21.88
C ASN A 343 -17.37 5.92 20.64
N VAL A 344 -16.63 4.83 20.90
CA VAL A 344 -16.04 3.92 19.91
C VAL A 344 -17.03 2.88 19.36
N THR A 345 -18.25 2.77 19.91
CA THR A 345 -19.47 2.41 19.16
C THR A 345 -20.70 2.87 19.96
N VAL A 346 -21.12 4.11 19.65
CA VAL A 346 -22.33 4.88 20.00
C VAL A 346 -23.00 4.62 21.37
N ASP A 347 -22.74 5.58 22.25
CA ASP A 347 -23.39 5.96 23.51
C ASP A 347 -23.59 4.94 24.67
N ASN A 348 -23.01 5.38 25.79
CA ASN A 348 -23.35 5.15 27.20
C ASN A 348 -22.98 3.82 27.92
N LEU A 349 -21.86 3.96 28.64
CA LEU A 349 -21.72 3.83 30.10
C LEU A 349 -21.42 2.45 30.74
N SER A 350 -20.19 2.42 31.29
CA SER A 350 -19.77 1.79 32.56
C SER A 350 -19.61 0.26 32.65
N TYR A 351 -18.36 -0.22 32.68
CA TYR A 351 -17.62 -0.44 33.95
C TYR A 351 -16.13 -0.83 33.70
N MET A 352 -15.21 0.01 34.21
CA MET A 352 -13.89 -0.26 34.86
C MET A 352 -12.86 -1.20 34.17
N ARG A 353 -11.71 -0.67 33.68
CA ARG A 353 -10.42 -0.31 34.35
C ARG A 353 -9.38 -1.47 34.41
N TYR A 354 -8.20 -1.30 33.78
CA TYR A 354 -6.92 -0.94 34.44
C TYR A 354 -5.71 -0.89 33.45
N CYS A 355 -4.98 0.24 33.49
CA CYS A 355 -3.55 0.55 33.26
C CYS A 355 -2.72 -0.01 32.06
N PHE A 356 -2.11 0.87 31.24
CA PHE A 356 -0.77 1.48 31.43
C PHE A 356 -0.42 2.55 30.35
N LEU A 357 0.65 3.30 30.63
CA LEU A 357 1.07 4.61 30.11
C LEU A 357 1.78 4.62 28.74
N SER A 358 1.66 5.78 28.08
CA SER A 358 2.55 6.42 27.08
C SER A 358 2.10 6.35 25.62
N ILE A 359 1.29 7.33 25.19
CA ILE A 359 1.02 7.57 23.76
C ILE A 359 0.95 9.07 23.46
N GLY A 360 1.90 9.56 22.66
CA GLY A 360 1.74 10.75 21.81
C GLY A 360 1.53 10.31 20.36
N ASN A 361 0.69 11.05 19.60
CA ASN A 361 0.48 10.97 18.14
C ASN A 361 -0.45 9.88 17.56
N ILE A 362 -1.56 9.56 18.23
CA ILE A 362 -2.58 8.68 17.63
C ILE A 362 -3.34 9.39 16.50
N THR A 363 -3.69 10.67 16.66
CA THR A 363 -4.62 11.38 15.76
C THR A 363 -4.04 11.64 14.37
N VAL A 364 -2.77 12.05 14.28
CA VAL A 364 -2.08 12.25 12.98
C VAL A 364 -2.05 10.95 12.19
N ALA A 365 -1.71 9.86 12.87
CA ALA A 365 -1.61 8.55 12.28
C ALA A 365 -3.00 7.98 11.91
N LEU A 366 -4.10 8.44 12.51
CA LEU A 366 -5.47 8.11 12.12
C LEU A 366 -5.92 8.89 10.87
N VAL A 367 -5.57 10.17 10.78
CA VAL A 367 -5.86 11.02 9.61
C VAL A 367 -5.12 10.50 8.37
N LEU A 368 -3.81 10.21 8.47
CA LEU A 368 -3.05 9.56 7.39
C LEU A 368 -3.59 8.16 7.05
N ARG A 369 -4.10 7.42 8.04
CA ARG A 369 -4.72 6.08 7.85
C ARG A 369 -6.06 6.15 7.11
N ARG A 370 -6.82 7.24 7.24
CA ARG A 370 -8.06 7.49 6.49
C ARG A 370 -7.78 7.98 5.06
N ILE A 371 -6.62 8.61 4.82
CA ILE A 371 -6.15 9.01 3.49
C ILE A 371 -5.53 7.85 2.71
N CYS A 372 -4.73 7.00 3.37
CA CYS A 372 -4.09 5.83 2.76
C CYS A 372 -5.04 4.62 2.67
N GLY A 373 -6.25 4.72 3.21
CA GLY A 373 -7.29 3.70 3.16
C GLY A 373 -8.46 4.15 2.29
N LEU A 374 -8.56 3.54 1.10
CA LEU A 374 -9.47 3.82 -0.01
C LEU A 374 -9.19 5.10 -0.81
N SER A 375 -8.57 4.90 -1.98
CA SER A 375 -8.98 5.65 -3.16
C SER A 375 -9.05 4.74 -4.38
N ASN A 376 -10.22 4.78 -5.02
CA ASN A 376 -10.60 4.34 -6.36
C ASN A 376 -10.80 2.83 -6.58
N LEU A 377 -11.97 2.36 -6.17
CA LEU A 377 -12.71 1.40 -6.98
C LEU A 377 -13.44 2.18 -8.08
N THR A 378 -13.09 1.83 -9.32
CA THR A 378 -13.89 1.92 -10.57
C THR A 378 -13.89 3.24 -11.34
N ASN A 379 -13.05 3.33 -12.40
CA ASN A 379 -13.48 3.33 -13.82
C ASN A 379 -12.35 3.67 -14.81
N LEU A 380 -12.27 2.80 -15.83
CA LEU A 380 -11.71 2.88 -17.19
C LEU A 380 -10.39 3.59 -17.50
N GLY A 381 -9.47 2.80 -18.07
CA GLY A 381 -8.36 3.28 -18.89
C GLY A 381 -7.41 2.16 -19.27
N MET A 382 -7.85 1.30 -20.19
CA MET A 382 -7.07 0.38 -21.02
C MET A 382 -5.54 0.61 -21.08
N LEU A 383 -4.81 -0.51 -20.99
CA LEU A 383 -3.50 -0.78 -21.59
C LEU A 383 -2.62 0.44 -21.91
N GLU A 384 -1.51 0.54 -21.19
CA GLU A 384 -0.21 0.61 -21.86
C GLU A 384 0.82 0.02 -20.91
N VAL A 385 0.89 -1.32 -20.93
CA VAL A 385 2.06 -2.05 -20.47
C VAL A 385 3.18 -1.69 -21.44
N HIS A 386 3.96 -0.66 -21.13
CA HIS A 386 5.26 -0.48 -21.78
C HIS A 386 6.23 -1.53 -21.22
N CYS A 387 6.03 -2.77 -21.66
CA CYS A 387 7.08 -3.76 -21.76
C CYS A 387 7.93 -3.39 -22.98
N ASN A 388 9.02 -2.67 -22.77
CA ASN A 388 10.12 -2.69 -23.73
C ASN A 388 11.08 -3.82 -23.33
N PHE A 389 10.91 -4.97 -23.98
CA PHE A 389 11.90 -6.03 -24.09
C PHE A 389 12.36 -6.12 -25.55
N THR A 390 13.68 -6.07 -25.78
CA THR A 390 14.40 -6.65 -26.95
C THR A 390 15.90 -6.60 -26.59
N VAL A 391 16.68 -7.68 -26.36
CA VAL A 391 17.03 -8.92 -27.14
C VAL A 391 17.92 -8.56 -28.34
N HIS A 392 19.09 -9.12 -28.70
CA HIS A 392 20.02 -10.20 -28.30
C HIS A 392 21.37 -9.94 -29.04
N THR A 393 22.50 -10.51 -28.61
CA THR A 393 23.41 -11.35 -29.47
C THR A 393 24.47 -12.05 -28.62
N ASN A 394 24.58 -13.37 -28.80
CA ASN A 394 25.73 -14.20 -28.42
C ASN A 394 26.82 -14.12 -29.52
N PRO A 395 28.09 -14.33 -29.17
CA PRO A 395 28.86 -15.32 -29.92
C PRO A 395 29.61 -16.32 -29.03
N SER A 396 29.35 -17.59 -29.34
CA SER A 396 30.25 -18.75 -29.39
C SER A 396 31.48 -18.88 -28.47
N LYS A 397 31.45 -19.98 -27.70
CA LYS A 397 32.49 -20.99 -27.45
C LYS A 397 33.95 -20.61 -27.76
N GLU A 398 34.79 -20.70 -26.73
CA GLU A 398 36.09 -21.36 -26.85
C GLU A 398 36.41 -22.15 -25.57
N LYS A 399 36.88 -23.39 -25.76
CA LYS A 399 37.27 -24.34 -24.72
C LYS A 399 38.71 -24.07 -24.29
N ALA A 400 38.94 -24.10 -22.96
CA ALA A 400 40.03 -24.69 -22.16
C ALA A 400 41.50 -24.68 -22.70
N PRO A 401 42.52 -24.60 -21.82
CA PRO A 401 42.85 -25.80 -21.04
C PRO A 401 43.34 -25.59 -19.61
N GLN A 402 43.25 -26.71 -18.88
CA GLN A 402 43.86 -27.01 -17.60
C GLN A 402 45.39 -26.89 -17.63
N SER A 403 45.96 -26.45 -16.51
CA SER A 403 47.25 -26.91 -15.94
C SER A 403 47.45 -26.19 -14.61
N LYS A 404 47.95 -26.77 -13.52
CA LYS A 404 48.38 -28.12 -13.18
C LYS A 404 48.41 -28.16 -11.64
#